data_AF-A0A2W2BA19-F1
#
_entry.id   AF-A0A2W2BA19-F1
#
_cell.length_a   1.000
_cell.length_b   1.000
_cell.length_c   1.000
_cell.angle_alpha   90.00
_cell.angle_beta   90.00
_cell.angle_gamma   90.00
#
_symmetry.space_group_name_H-M   'P 1'
#
loop_
_entity.id
_entity.type
_entity.pdbx_description
1 polymer ?
#
loop_
_entity_poly.entity_id
_entity_poly.type
_entity_poly.pdbx_seq_one_letter_code
_entity_poly.pdbx_strand_id
1 'polypeptide(L)'
;MILPKVRDPRFITIRRGGVLTDSDHHLLALWAASCAEHVLHLFEAVRPEDPRPRAAIENARAWVRGEVKMMAARAAGGHAMG
;
A
#
# COMPACT_ATOMS: atom_id res chain seq x y z
N MET A 1 2.07 -16.44 -4.83
CA MET A 1 1.48 -15.27 -4.14
C MET A 1 2.31 -15.02 -2.88
N ILE A 2 2.90 -13.82 -2.74
CA ILE A 2 3.77 -13.47 -1.60
C ILE A 2 2.97 -13.29 -0.30
N LEU A 3 1.66 -13.06 -0.40
CA LEU A 3 0.78 -12.88 0.76
C LEU A 3 0.17 -14.20 1.24
N PRO A 4 0.05 -14.40 2.58
CA PRO A 4 -0.55 -15.59 3.15
C PRO A 4 -2.06 -15.69 2.86
N LYS A 5 -2.59 -16.93 2.85
CA LYS A 5 -4.04 -17.19 2.68
C LYS A 5 -4.85 -16.61 3.84
N VAL A 6 -4.33 -16.72 5.06
CA VAL A 6 -4.90 -16.12 6.26
C VAL A 6 -4.27 -14.76 6.46
N ARG A 7 -5.10 -13.72 6.56
CA ARG A 7 -4.62 -12.36 6.79
C ARG A 7 -4.22 -12.18 8.25
N ASP A 8 -3.13 -11.46 8.48
CA ASP A 8 -2.68 -11.12 9.83
C ASP A 8 -3.61 -10.05 10.44
N PRO A 9 -4.26 -10.30 11.59
CA PRO A 9 -5.12 -9.33 12.26
C PRO A 9 -4.41 -8.00 12.59
N ARG A 10 -3.08 -8.01 12.73
CA ARG A 10 -2.25 -6.81 12.99
C ARG A 10 -2.23 -5.83 11.82
N PHE A 11 -2.69 -6.23 10.63
CA PHE A 11 -2.80 -5.37 9.46
C PHE A 11 -4.25 -5.09 9.05
N ILE A 12 -5.22 -5.33 9.95
CA ILE A 12 -6.65 -5.18 9.68
C ILE A 12 -7.25 -4.20 10.68
N THR A 13 -8.17 -3.36 10.22
CA THR A 13 -8.91 -2.43 11.10
C THR A 13 -9.92 -3.14 12.00
N ILE A 14 -10.23 -2.54 13.14
CA ILE A 14 -11.21 -3.04 14.13
C ILE A 14 -12.56 -3.40 13.46
N ARG A 15 -13.08 -2.52 12.59
CA ARG A 15 -14.35 -2.75 11.86
C ARG A 15 -14.34 -3.95 10.89
N ARG A 16 -13.16 -4.54 10.64
CA ARG A 16 -12.96 -5.71 9.77
C ARG A 16 -12.41 -6.92 10.54
N GLY A 17 -12.47 -6.90 11.87
CA GLY A 17 -12.05 -8.02 12.72
C GLY A 17 -10.55 -8.06 13.02
N GLY A 18 -9.84 -6.94 12.86
CA GLY A 18 -8.44 -6.79 13.26
C GLY A 18 -8.26 -5.95 14.52
N VAL A 19 -7.04 -5.44 14.71
CA VAL A 19 -6.67 -4.67 15.92
C VAL A 19 -6.33 -3.20 15.65
N LEU A 20 -6.23 -2.77 14.39
CA LEU A 20 -5.84 -1.39 14.07
C LEU A 20 -7.02 -0.42 14.20
N THR A 21 -6.78 0.74 14.82
CA THR A 21 -7.63 1.91 14.62
C THR A 21 -7.48 2.43 13.19
N ASP A 22 -8.36 3.34 12.75
CA ASP A 22 -8.19 3.98 11.44
C ASP A 22 -6.91 4.81 11.36
N SER A 23 -6.57 5.51 12.44
CA SER A 23 -5.33 6.28 12.54
C SER A 23 -4.10 5.38 12.45
N ASP A 24 -4.10 4.23 13.14
CA ASP A 24 -2.99 3.28 13.06
C ASP A 24 -2.87 2.65 11.68
N HIS A 25 -4.00 2.42 11.01
CA HIS A 25 -4.01 1.90 9.64
C HIS A 25 -3.46 2.93 8.64
N HIS A 26 -3.75 4.21 8.84
CA HIS A 26 -3.12 5.29 8.06
C HIS A 26 -1.61 5.36 8.30
N LEU A 27 -1.16 5.28 9.56
CA LEU A 27 0.26 5.26 9.91
C LEU A 27 0.98 4.07 9.27
N LEU A 28 0.39 2.88 9.32
CA LEU A 28 0.93 1.69 8.68
C LEU A 28 1.06 1.85 7.17
N ALA A 29 0.07 2.46 6.51
CA ALA A 29 0.13 2.70 5.07
C ALA A 29 1.21 3.72 4.68
N LEU A 30 1.39 4.80 5.47
CA LEU A 30 2.48 5.76 5.26
C LEU A 30 3.86 5.13 5.50
N TRP A 31 3.98 4.28 6.52
CA TRP A 31 5.21 3.52 6.78
C TRP A 31 5.53 2.60 5.59
N ALA A 32 4.55 1.82 5.13
CA ALA A 32 4.72 0.92 3.98
C ALA A 32 5.09 1.70 2.70
N ALA A 33 4.45 2.84 2.44
CA ALA A 33 4.78 3.71 1.32
C ALA A 33 6.22 4.23 1.39
N SER A 34 6.69 4.61 2.59
CA SER A 34 8.06 5.08 2.81
C SER A 34 9.09 3.95 2.61
N CYS A 35 8.78 2.74 3.08
CA CYS A 35 9.63 1.56 2.84
C CYS A 35 9.71 1.21 1.35
N ALA A 36 8.60 1.25 0.63
CA ALA A 36 8.57 0.97 -0.81
C ALA A 36 9.31 2.04 -1.62
N GLU A 37 9.13 3.32 -1.28
CA GLU A 37 9.81 4.44 -1.92
C GLU A 37 11.34 4.37 -1.75
N HIS A 38 11.81 3.95 -0.57
CA HIS A 38 13.24 3.81 -0.28
C HIS A 38 13.97 2.92 -1.30
N VAL A 39 13.32 1.86 -1.75
CA VAL A 39 13.89 0.88 -2.71
C VAL A 39 13.36 1.05 -4.13
N LEU A 40 12.47 2.02 -4.39
CA LEU A 40 11.82 2.20 -5.68
C LEU A 40 12.84 2.38 -6.83
N HIS A 41 13.91 3.11 -6.58
CA HIS A 41 14.97 3.36 -7.56
C HIS A 41 15.63 2.07 -8.08
N LEU A 42 15.72 1.01 -7.26
CA LEU A 42 16.26 -0.29 -7.69
C LEU A 42 15.34 -0.96 -8.71
N PHE A 43 14.02 -0.83 -8.52
CA PHE A 43 13.03 -1.34 -9.47
C PHE A 43 13.07 -0.52 -10.76
N GLU A 44 13.06 0.81 -10.66
CA GLU A 44 13.03 1.71 -11.82
C GLU A 44 14.30 1.59 -12.67
N ALA A 45 15.44 1.24 -12.09
CA ALA A 45 16.65 0.94 -12.84
C ALA A 45 16.51 -0.27 -13.78
N VAL A 46 15.67 -1.25 -13.43
CA VAL A 46 15.44 -2.49 -14.21
C VAL A 46 14.20 -2.38 -15.12
N ARG A 47 13.21 -1.57 -14.71
CA ARG A 47 11.92 -1.39 -15.36
C ARG A 47 11.52 0.10 -15.39
N PRO A 48 12.27 0.96 -16.11
CA PRO A 48 12.02 2.41 -16.10
C PRO A 48 10.65 2.81 -16.69
N GLU A 49 10.12 1.99 -17.61
CA GLU A 49 8.85 2.23 -18.29
C GLU A 49 7.63 1.71 -17.52
N ASP A 50 7.80 1.13 -16.32
CA ASP A 50 6.69 0.62 -15.51
C ASP A 50 6.34 1.62 -14.38
N PRO A 51 5.32 2.48 -14.58
CA PRO A 51 4.96 3.50 -13.59
C PRO A 51 4.17 2.95 -12.40
N ARG A 52 3.79 1.67 -12.41
CA ARG A 52 2.82 1.11 -11.47
C ARG A 52 3.30 1.16 -10.01
N PRO A 53 4.57 0.87 -9.67
CA PRO A 53 5.02 0.94 -8.28
C PRO A 53 5.00 2.37 -7.71
N ARG A 54 5.44 3.36 -8.51
CA ARG A 54 5.37 4.78 -8.13
C ARG A 54 3.92 5.22 -7.93
N ALA A 55 3.03 4.86 -8.86
CA ALA A 55 1.61 5.15 -8.74
C ALA A 55 0.97 4.49 -7.51
N ALA A 56 1.38 3.28 -7.12
CA ALA A 56 0.90 2.61 -5.94
C ALA A 56 1.31 3.32 -4.64
N ILE A 57 2.57 3.81 -4.56
CA ILE A 57 3.06 4.62 -3.43
C ILE A 57 2.24 5.91 -3.30
N GLU A 58 2.03 6.62 -4.41
CA GLU A 58 1.25 7.86 -4.40
C GLU A 58 -0.20 7.63 -4.01
N ASN A 59 -0.83 6.55 -4.47
CA ASN A 59 -2.19 6.20 -4.08
C ASN A 59 -2.32 5.86 -2.60
N ALA A 60 -1.31 5.22 -1.99
CA ALA A 60 -1.29 4.97 -0.56
C ALA A 60 -1.26 6.29 0.23
N ARG A 61 -0.42 7.24 -0.18
CA ARG A 61 -0.33 8.58 0.44
C ARG A 61 -1.63 9.38 0.24
N ALA A 62 -2.19 9.37 -0.97
CA ALA A 62 -3.45 10.04 -1.31
C ALA A 62 -4.64 9.49 -0.52
N TRP A 63 -4.68 8.17 -0.28
CA TRP A 63 -5.74 7.57 0.53
C TRP A 63 -5.71 8.08 1.97
N VAL A 64 -4.52 8.17 2.58
CA VAL A 64 -4.36 8.70 3.93
C VAL A 64 -4.78 10.17 4.02
N ARG A 65 -4.57 10.96 2.96
CA ARG A 65 -5.04 12.35 2.84
C ARG A 65 -6.55 12.46 2.54
N GLY A 66 -7.25 11.35 2.30
CA GLY A 66 -8.68 11.35 1.96
C GLY A 66 -8.98 11.70 0.49
N GLU A 67 -7.98 11.77 -0.37
CA GLU A 67 -8.11 12.18 -1.77
C GLU A 67 -8.63 11.06 -2.67
N VAL A 68 -8.34 9.79 -2.32
CA VAL A 68 -8.82 8.61 -3.03
C VAL A 68 -9.50 7.63 -2.09
N LYS A 69 -10.46 6.86 -2.62
CA LYS A 69 -11.13 5.79 -1.85
C LYS A 69 -10.17 4.62 -1.60
N MET A 70 -10.32 3.96 -0.46
CA MET A 70 -9.55 2.76 -0.09
C MET A 70 -9.46 1.70 -1.21
N MET A 71 -10.55 1.47 -1.96
CA MET A 71 -10.53 0.49 -3.05
C MET A 71 -9.70 0.92 -4.26
N ALA A 72 -9.60 2.21 -4.55
CA ALA A 72 -8.70 2.72 -5.57
C ALA A 72 -7.24 2.51 -5.17
N ALA A 73 -6.88 2.83 -3.92
CA ALA A 73 -5.54 2.59 -3.39
C ALA A 73 -5.17 1.09 -3.37
N ARG A 74 -6.11 0.23 -2.97
CA ARG A 74 -5.92 -1.23 -3.02
C ARG A 74 -5.69 -1.74 -4.45
N ALA A 75 -6.45 -1.24 -5.43
CA ALA A 75 -6.31 -1.64 -6.82
C ALA A 75 -4.94 -1.22 -7.38
N ALA A 76 -4.49 0.01 -7.11
CA ALA A 76 -3.16 0.48 -7.52
C ALA A 76 -2.04 -0.41 -6.97
N GLY A 77 -2.10 -0.75 -5.67
CA GLY A 77 -1.14 -1.69 -5.06
C GLY A 77 -1.20 -3.08 -5.68
N GLY A 78 -2.39 -3.61 -5.96
CA GLY A 78 -2.55 -4.90 -6.65
C GLY A 78 -1.95 -4.92 -8.05
N HIS A 79 -2.15 -3.85 -8.83
CA HIS A 79 -1.60 -3.73 -10.18
C HIS A 79 -0.07 -3.63 -10.21
N ALA A 80 0.57 -3.12 -9.16
CA ALA A 80 2.02 -3.07 -9.05
C ALA A 80 2.67 -4.44 -8.76
N MET A 81 1.89 -5.45 -8.36
CA MET A 81 2.39 -6.78 -7.97
C MET A 81 2.33 -7.83 -9.10
N GLY A 82 1.77 -7.47 -10.26
CA GLY A 82 1.63 -8.35 -11.44
C GLY A 82 2.41 -7.84 -12.64
#